data_AF-A0A6L3Z0V2-F1
#
_entry.id   AF-A0A6L3Z0V2-F1
#
_cell.length_a   1.000
_cell.length_b   1.000
_cell.length_c   1.000
_cell.angle_alpha   90.00
_cell.angle_beta   90.00
_cell.angle_gamma   90.00
#
_symmetry.space_group_name_H-M   'P 1'
#
loop_
_entity.id
_entity.type
_entity.pdbx_description
1 polymer ?
#
loop_
_entity_poly.entity_id
_entity_poly.type
_entity_poly.pdbx_seq_one_letter_code
_entity_poly.pdbx_strand_id
1 'polypeptide(L)'
;MVLQTWPFILLRFIISMTSATSALATIATCAWVGFLIGAPSGENAAYTSGFVGALVGLSLFMSIAYILQEYVFYLLKAAHIAILAELIHGSVIEPSRQLETGVAIVRQHILASMTLFAVGQAIKSLIGVVSRFVTRGFSSFGSSGSSLGHIVQSYFSIVFGLADELVLAYILRAHEKAPQDAAREGAAHYARNIKALMSNAFALTIIHLLLSVLFYGAALAVSIVVVYFQGLSISSGIIMMYLIIAAGAMMRAFATPLIITCQMQVFFTAIENQTPDTRWLDRLTKSDHTKIMEAR
;
A
#
# COMPACT_ATOMS: atom_id res chain seq x y z
N MET A 1 -13.26 15.14 2.97
CA MET A 1 -12.72 13.96 3.68
C MET A 1 -11.19 13.86 3.63
N VAL A 2 -10.56 13.73 2.46
CA VAL A 2 -9.09 13.63 2.39
C VAL A 2 -8.38 14.84 3.03
N LEU A 3 -8.79 16.06 2.68
CA LEU A 3 -8.28 17.31 3.28
C LEU A 3 -8.58 17.44 4.78
N GLN A 4 -9.66 16.82 5.27
CA GLN A 4 -10.01 16.81 6.69
C GLN A 4 -9.08 15.90 7.51
N THR A 5 -8.35 14.98 6.84
CA THR A 5 -7.39 14.05 7.47
C THR A 5 -5.93 14.40 7.14
N TRP A 6 -5.63 15.69 6.91
CA TRP A 6 -4.28 16.18 6.65
C TRP A 6 -3.20 15.75 7.66
N PRO A 7 -3.49 15.55 8.97
CA PRO A 7 -2.47 15.08 9.93
C PRO A 7 -1.92 13.70 9.57
N PHE A 8 -2.77 12.79 9.09
CA PHE A 8 -2.34 11.47 8.62
C PHE A 8 -1.52 11.56 7.34
N ILE A 9 -1.88 12.47 6.43
CA ILE A 9 -1.13 12.69 5.18
C ILE A 9 0.27 13.24 5.51
N LEU A 10 0.36 14.20 6.43
CA LEU A 10 1.63 14.77 6.89
C LEU A 10 2.51 13.71 7.56
N LEU A 11 1.94 12.92 8.47
CA LEU A 11 2.68 11.86 9.14
C LEU A 11 3.18 10.79 8.15
N ARG A 12 2.35 10.38 7.20
CA ARG A 12 2.76 9.50 6.10
C ARG A 12 3.88 10.11 5.28
N PHE A 13 3.79 11.40 4.95
CA PHE A 13 4.84 12.10 4.21
C PHE A 13 6.17 12.09 4.98
N ILE A 14 6.17 12.43 6.27
CA ILE A 14 7.38 12.43 7.11
C ILE A 14 8.00 11.03 7.17
N ILE A 15 7.19 9.99 7.42
CA ILE A 15 7.68 8.60 7.49
C ILE A 15 8.24 8.15 6.14
N SER A 16 7.54 8.47 5.04
CA SER A 16 7.99 8.14 3.68
C SER A 16 9.30 8.84 3.31
N MET A 17 9.45 10.13 3.63
CA MET A 17 10.69 10.87 3.36
C MET A 17 11.85 10.41 4.23
N THR A 18 11.58 10.06 5.49
CA THR A 18 12.56 9.45 6.39
C THR A 18 13.04 8.13 5.80
N SER A 19 12.10 7.27 5.37
CA SER A 19 12.40 6.02 4.66
C SER A 19 13.27 6.25 3.42
N ALA A 20 12.92 7.20 2.55
CA ALA A 20 13.69 7.49 1.35
C ALA A 20 15.14 7.90 1.67
N THR A 21 15.31 8.69 2.72
CA THR A 21 16.62 9.15 3.17
C THR A 21 17.43 8.00 3.78
N SER A 22 16.81 7.15 4.60
CA SER A 22 17.44 5.93 5.14
C SER A 22 17.83 4.95 4.04
N ALA A 23 17.02 4.83 2.98
CA ALA A 23 17.32 4.00 1.82
C ALA A 23 18.61 4.47 1.13
N LEU A 24 18.68 5.77 0.82
CA LEU A 24 19.85 6.37 0.19
C LEU A 24 21.10 6.21 1.06
N ALA A 25 20.98 6.51 2.36
CA ALA A 25 22.10 6.39 3.29
C ALA A 25 22.64 4.95 3.33
N THR A 26 21.75 3.95 3.35
CA THR A 26 22.14 2.53 3.34
C THR A 26 22.86 2.16 2.04
N ILE A 27 22.28 2.53 0.89
CA ILE A 27 22.87 2.26 -0.43
C ILE A 27 24.24 2.93 -0.56
N ALA A 28 24.34 4.21 -0.19
CA ALA A 28 25.58 4.98 -0.25
C ALA A 28 26.67 4.39 0.66
N THR A 29 26.30 3.98 1.88
CA THR A 29 27.25 3.36 2.82
C THR A 29 27.76 2.03 2.28
N CYS A 30 26.88 1.16 1.78
CA CYS A 30 27.31 -0.11 1.21
C CYS A 30 28.11 0.06 -0.09
N ALA A 31 27.76 1.05 -0.91
CA ALA A 31 28.53 1.40 -2.11
C ALA A 31 29.94 1.88 -1.75
N TRP A 32 30.05 2.73 -0.73
CA TRP A 32 31.34 3.23 -0.24
C TRP A 32 32.20 2.10 0.34
N VAL A 33 31.63 1.21 1.15
CA VAL A 33 32.34 0.03 1.67
C VAL A 33 32.80 -0.88 0.53
N GLY A 34 31.93 -1.14 -0.46
CA GLY A 34 32.28 -1.91 -1.65
C GLY A 34 33.46 -1.31 -2.39
N PHE A 35 33.42 0.00 -2.63
CA PHE A 35 34.49 0.74 -3.31
C PHE A 35 35.82 0.62 -2.58
N LEU A 36 35.83 0.77 -1.25
CA LEU A 36 37.04 0.61 -0.44
C LEU A 36 37.63 -0.81 -0.51
N ILE A 37 36.79 -1.83 -0.59
CA ILE A 37 37.24 -3.24 -0.70
C ILE A 37 37.92 -3.48 -2.06
N GLY A 38 37.41 -2.92 -3.15
CA GLY A 38 38.00 -3.09 -4.48
C GLY A 38 39.13 -2.13 -4.82
N ALA A 39 39.29 -1.03 -4.09
CA ALA A 39 40.33 -0.02 -4.32
C ALA A 39 41.77 -0.58 -4.41
N PRO A 40 42.19 -1.55 -3.58
CA PRO A 40 43.54 -2.13 -3.67
C PRO A 40 43.79 -2.89 -4.99
N SER A 41 42.74 -3.37 -5.64
CA SER A 41 42.81 -4.18 -6.87
C SER A 41 42.78 -3.33 -8.15
N GLY A 42 42.81 -2.00 -8.02
CA GLY A 42 42.79 -1.05 -9.12
C GLY A 42 41.45 -0.35 -9.33
N GLU A 43 41.45 0.71 -10.13
CA GLU A 43 40.32 1.63 -10.28
C GLU A 43 39.03 0.97 -10.80
N ASN A 44 39.14 0.14 -11.85
CA ASN A 44 37.99 -0.61 -12.36
C ASN A 44 37.40 -1.57 -11.32
N ALA A 45 38.25 -2.20 -10.50
CA ALA A 45 37.81 -3.10 -9.44
C ALA A 45 37.11 -2.33 -8.32
N ALA A 46 37.57 -1.12 -7.99
CA ALA A 46 36.93 -0.23 -7.01
C ALA A 46 35.51 0.19 -7.44
N TYR A 47 35.33 0.63 -8.69
CA TYR A 47 33.99 1.00 -9.17
C TYR A 47 33.04 -0.21 -9.27
N THR A 48 33.56 -1.35 -9.74
CA THR A 48 32.75 -2.58 -9.87
C THR A 48 32.30 -3.08 -8.50
N SER A 49 33.22 -3.16 -7.53
CA SER A 49 32.90 -3.57 -6.15
C SER A 49 31.99 -2.56 -5.45
N GLY A 50 32.16 -1.26 -5.69
CA GLY A 50 31.25 -0.23 -5.21
C GLY A 50 29.83 -0.37 -5.75
N PHE A 51 29.68 -0.69 -7.04
CA PHE A 51 28.37 -0.98 -7.63
C PHE A 51 27.72 -2.22 -7.01
N VAL A 52 28.48 -3.31 -6.80
CA VAL A 52 27.98 -4.50 -6.11
C VAL A 52 27.58 -4.15 -4.67
N GLY A 53 28.37 -3.36 -3.97
CA GLY A 53 28.05 -2.85 -2.64
C GLY A 53 26.73 -2.08 -2.62
N ALA A 54 26.48 -1.21 -3.61
CA ALA A 54 25.22 -0.49 -3.74
C ALA A 54 24.01 -1.44 -3.91
N LEU A 55 24.14 -2.49 -4.75
CA LEU A 55 23.10 -3.49 -4.96
C LEU A 55 22.81 -4.30 -3.69
N VAL A 56 23.85 -4.67 -2.94
CA VAL A 56 23.70 -5.34 -1.64
C VAL A 56 22.98 -4.41 -0.65
N GLY A 57 23.38 -3.14 -0.58
CA GLY A 57 22.72 -2.15 0.28
C GLY A 57 21.25 -1.93 -0.07
N LEU A 58 20.93 -1.86 -1.37
CA LEU A 58 19.55 -1.78 -1.85
C LEU A 58 18.75 -3.01 -1.43
N SER A 59 19.30 -4.20 -1.63
CA SER A 59 18.64 -5.47 -1.29
C SER A 59 18.40 -5.57 0.21
N LEU A 60 19.41 -5.26 1.02
CA LEU A 60 19.33 -5.26 2.48
C LEU A 60 18.28 -4.26 2.98
N PHE A 61 18.31 -3.02 2.48
CA PHE A 61 17.33 -2.01 2.83
C PHE A 61 15.93 -2.47 2.46
N MET A 62 15.71 -3.02 1.26
CA MET A 62 14.41 -3.54 0.84
C MET A 62 13.91 -4.65 1.77
N SER A 63 14.77 -5.59 2.18
CA SER A 63 14.40 -6.66 3.12
C SER A 63 14.02 -6.14 4.51
N ILE A 64 14.79 -5.21 5.06
CA ILE A 64 14.52 -4.63 6.39
C ILE A 64 13.30 -3.71 6.33
N ALA A 65 13.24 -2.83 5.34
CA ALA A 65 12.14 -1.91 5.12
C ALA A 65 10.83 -2.67 4.92
N TYR A 66 10.85 -3.78 4.17
CA TYR A 66 9.66 -4.63 4.01
C TYR A 66 9.05 -5.01 5.37
N ILE A 67 9.88 -5.44 6.34
CA ILE A 67 9.40 -5.87 7.66
C ILE A 67 9.00 -4.67 8.53
N LEU A 68 9.88 -3.67 8.67
CA LEU A 68 9.66 -2.54 9.58
C LEU A 68 8.53 -1.62 9.12
N GLN A 69 8.47 -1.34 7.83
CA GLN A 69 7.49 -0.43 7.26
C GLN A 69 6.11 -1.08 7.19
N GLU A 70 6.01 -2.38 6.96
CA GLU A 70 4.71 -3.06 6.95
C GLU A 70 4.01 -2.87 8.30
N TYR A 71 4.71 -3.00 9.44
CA TYR A 71 4.11 -2.80 10.76
C TYR A 71 3.70 -1.34 11.03
N VAL A 72 4.61 -0.38 10.79
CA VAL A 72 4.33 1.05 11.07
C VAL A 72 3.25 1.60 10.15
N PHE A 73 3.34 1.30 8.84
CA PHE A 73 2.30 1.74 7.90
C PHE A 73 0.98 1.00 8.13
N TYR A 74 0.99 -0.25 8.60
CA TYR A 74 -0.23 -0.95 8.97
C TYR A 74 -0.95 -0.25 10.13
N LEU A 75 -0.24 0.04 11.24
CA LEU A 75 -0.83 0.74 12.37
C LEU A 75 -1.35 2.12 11.98
N LEU A 76 -0.55 2.89 11.25
CA LEU A 76 -0.93 4.21 10.76
C LEU A 76 -2.14 4.14 9.82
N LYS A 77 -2.19 3.12 8.97
CA LYS A 77 -3.29 2.87 8.04
C LYS A 77 -4.56 2.49 8.80
N ALA A 78 -4.50 1.59 9.77
CA ALA A 78 -5.63 1.22 10.62
C ALA A 78 -6.19 2.43 11.37
N ALA A 79 -5.32 3.26 11.96
CA ALA A 79 -5.73 4.47 12.67
C ALA A 79 -6.39 5.50 11.73
N HIS A 80 -5.86 5.63 10.51
CA HIS A 80 -6.47 6.50 9.50
C HIS A 80 -7.85 5.99 9.05
N ILE A 81 -7.99 4.68 8.84
CA ILE A 81 -9.27 4.03 8.48
C ILE A 81 -10.30 4.24 9.59
N ALA A 82 -9.90 4.11 10.86
CA ALA A 82 -10.78 4.35 12.00
C ALA A 82 -11.36 5.77 11.97
N ILE A 83 -10.51 6.78 11.76
CA ILE A 83 -10.95 8.17 11.65
C ILE A 83 -11.80 8.40 10.41
N LEU A 84 -11.46 7.79 9.27
CA LEU A 84 -12.29 7.89 8.07
C LEU A 84 -13.68 7.28 8.29
N ALA A 85 -13.77 6.14 8.96
CA ALA A 85 -15.04 5.52 9.30
C ALA A 85 -15.88 6.44 10.20
N GLU A 86 -15.29 7.05 11.23
CA GLU A 86 -15.98 8.03 12.08
C GLU A 86 -16.48 9.25 11.29
N LEU A 87 -15.62 9.84 10.45
CA LEU A 87 -15.97 11.01 9.64
C LEU A 87 -17.08 10.71 8.62
N ILE A 88 -17.16 9.48 8.08
CA ILE A 88 -18.22 9.08 7.13
C ILE A 88 -19.59 9.05 7.82
N HIS A 89 -19.63 8.76 9.12
CA HIS A 89 -20.87 8.73 9.90
C HIS A 89 -21.27 10.08 10.50
N GLY A 90 -20.55 11.16 10.17
CA GLY A 90 -20.86 12.51 10.62
C GLY A 90 -20.23 12.91 11.95
N SER A 91 -19.34 12.08 12.52
CA SER A 91 -18.54 12.48 13.69
C SER A 91 -17.65 13.68 13.33
N VAL A 92 -17.63 14.70 14.18
CA VAL A 92 -16.74 15.86 14.00
C VAL A 92 -15.51 15.67 14.89
N ILE A 93 -14.39 15.31 14.27
CA ILE A 93 -13.12 15.12 14.97
C ILE A 93 -12.14 16.20 14.54
N GLU A 94 -11.69 17.02 15.49
CA GLU A 94 -10.69 18.06 15.24
C GLU A 94 -9.39 17.45 14.70
N PRO A 95 -8.78 18.04 13.64
CA PRO A 95 -7.57 17.48 13.03
C PRO A 95 -6.43 17.22 14.02
N SER A 96 -6.23 18.11 15.01
CA SER A 96 -5.20 17.94 16.05
C SER A 96 -5.36 16.66 16.88
N ARG A 97 -6.59 16.19 17.10
CA ARG A 97 -6.90 15.02 17.94
C ARG A 97 -7.05 13.73 17.15
N GLN A 98 -7.15 13.81 15.81
CA GLN A 98 -7.39 12.64 14.95
C GLN A 98 -6.36 11.53 15.12
N LEU A 99 -5.08 11.86 15.32
CA LEU A 99 -4.04 10.84 15.49
C LEU A 99 -4.21 10.09 16.82
N GLU A 100 -4.42 10.83 17.92
CA GLU A 100 -4.63 10.26 19.26
C GLU A 100 -5.91 9.41 19.28
N THR A 101 -7.01 9.97 18.79
CA THR A 101 -8.31 9.29 18.70
C THR A 101 -8.23 8.04 17.83
N GLY A 102 -7.59 8.13 16.65
CA GLY A 102 -7.45 6.99 15.74
C GLY A 102 -6.62 5.86 16.36
N VAL A 103 -5.52 6.19 17.04
CA VAL A 103 -4.71 5.22 17.77
C VAL A 103 -5.49 4.61 18.95
N ALA A 104 -6.28 5.41 19.67
CA ALA A 104 -7.11 4.94 20.78
C ALA A 104 -8.19 3.94 20.30
N ILE A 105 -8.91 4.27 19.22
CA ILE A 105 -9.91 3.39 18.61
C ILE A 105 -9.27 2.06 18.22
N VAL A 106 -8.13 2.11 17.54
CA VAL A 106 -7.40 0.91 17.13
C VAL A 106 -6.96 0.11 18.36
N ARG A 107 -6.41 0.73 19.41
CA ARG A 107 -6.01 0.04 20.65
C ARG A 107 -7.17 -0.65 21.37
N GLN A 108 -8.32 -0.01 21.43
CA GLN A 108 -9.52 -0.60 22.05
C GLN A 108 -10.02 -1.82 21.27
N HIS A 109 -9.87 -1.80 19.93
CA HIS A 109 -10.33 -2.87 19.04
C HIS A 109 -9.20 -3.82 18.60
N ILE A 110 -7.95 -3.64 19.08
CA ILE A 110 -6.79 -4.49 18.76
C ILE A 110 -6.95 -5.91 19.36
N LEU A 111 -7.66 -6.06 20.49
CA LEU A 111 -7.94 -7.39 21.06
C LEU A 111 -8.95 -8.20 20.23
N ALA A 112 -9.75 -7.53 19.40
CA ALA A 112 -10.59 -8.17 18.40
C ALA A 112 -9.80 -8.62 17.14
N SER A 113 -8.50 -8.28 17.03
CA SER A 113 -7.73 -8.34 15.78
C SER A 113 -7.04 -9.67 15.46
N MET A 114 -7.08 -10.68 16.33
CA MET A 114 -6.49 -12.01 16.03
C MET A 114 -7.27 -12.79 14.96
N THR A 115 -8.56 -12.52 14.76
CA THR A 115 -9.37 -13.08 13.66
C THR A 115 -9.33 -12.23 12.38
N LEU A 116 -9.04 -10.93 12.50
CA LEU A 116 -8.79 -10.01 11.38
C LEU A 116 -7.54 -10.38 10.56
N PHE A 117 -6.51 -10.94 11.20
CA PHE A 117 -5.34 -11.45 10.49
C PHE A 117 -5.70 -12.60 9.54
N ALA A 118 -6.62 -13.49 9.94
CA ALA A 118 -7.08 -14.59 9.09
C ALA A 118 -7.88 -14.09 7.86
N VAL A 119 -8.74 -13.09 8.03
CA VAL A 119 -9.49 -12.47 6.92
C VAL A 119 -8.55 -11.70 5.99
N GLY A 120 -7.62 -10.92 6.55
CA GLY A 120 -6.60 -10.21 5.78
C GLY A 120 -5.68 -11.16 4.99
N GLN A 121 -5.29 -12.29 5.58
CA GLN A 121 -4.47 -13.30 4.90
C GLN A 121 -5.23 -14.03 3.79
N ALA A 122 -6.53 -14.30 3.98
CA ALA A 122 -7.39 -14.92 2.97
C ALA A 122 -7.59 -14.00 1.75
N ILE A 123 -7.82 -12.71 1.99
CA ILE A 123 -7.95 -11.68 0.94
C ILE A 123 -6.60 -11.49 0.22
N LYS A 124 -5.48 -11.34 0.94
CA LYS A 124 -4.14 -11.25 0.35
C LYS A 124 -3.78 -12.49 -0.48
N SER A 125 -4.17 -13.68 -0.01
CA SER A 125 -4.02 -14.93 -0.77
C SER A 125 -4.82 -14.90 -2.08
N LEU A 126 -6.07 -14.43 -2.03
CA LEU A 126 -6.92 -14.30 -3.22
C LEU A 126 -6.34 -13.29 -4.23
N ILE A 127 -5.82 -12.14 -3.77
CA ILE A 127 -5.10 -11.17 -4.60
C ILE A 127 -3.91 -11.84 -5.28
N GLY A 128 -3.10 -12.56 -4.51
CA GLY A 128 -1.92 -13.26 -5.04
C GLY A 128 -2.30 -14.30 -6.08
N VAL A 129 -3.41 -14.99 -5.92
CA VAL A 129 -3.93 -15.96 -6.92
C VAL A 129 -4.40 -15.24 -8.18
N VAL A 130 -5.23 -14.21 -8.06
CA VAL A 130 -5.78 -13.44 -9.20
C VAL A 130 -4.65 -12.74 -9.95
N SER A 131 -3.73 -12.09 -9.23
CA SER A 131 -2.55 -11.43 -9.82
C SER A 131 -1.68 -12.43 -10.59
N ARG A 132 -1.40 -13.62 -10.03
CA ARG A 132 -0.63 -14.66 -10.72
C ARG A 132 -1.35 -15.19 -11.96
N PHE A 133 -2.68 -15.26 -11.93
CA PHE A 133 -3.49 -15.68 -13.07
C PHE A 133 -3.47 -14.64 -14.19
N VAL A 134 -3.65 -13.36 -13.85
CA VAL A 134 -3.54 -12.23 -14.80
C VAL A 134 -2.13 -12.18 -15.41
N THR A 135 -1.08 -12.16 -14.59
CA THR A 135 0.30 -12.09 -15.11
C THR A 135 0.64 -13.28 -16.01
N ARG A 136 0.18 -14.51 -15.68
CA ARG A 136 0.34 -15.69 -16.55
C ARG A 136 -0.46 -15.59 -17.84
N GLY A 137 -1.72 -15.16 -17.77
CA GLY A 137 -2.59 -14.99 -18.95
C GLY A 137 -2.13 -13.90 -19.92
N PHE A 138 -1.45 -12.87 -19.43
CA PHE A 138 -0.86 -11.82 -20.27
C PHE A 138 0.57 -12.13 -20.72
N SER A 139 1.31 -13.00 -20.02
CA SER A 139 2.65 -13.44 -20.43
C SER A 139 2.66 -14.30 -21.71
N SER A 140 1.52 -14.88 -22.09
CA SER A 140 1.35 -15.61 -23.35
C SER A 140 1.19 -14.70 -24.58
N PHE A 141 1.00 -13.38 -24.39
CA PHE A 141 0.80 -12.40 -25.48
C PHE A 141 2.09 -11.68 -25.93
N GLY A 142 3.27 -12.20 -25.61
CA GLY A 142 4.56 -11.63 -26.00
C GLY A 142 4.97 -10.37 -25.19
N SER A 143 6.06 -9.71 -25.60
CA SER A 143 6.67 -8.61 -24.82
C SER A 143 5.74 -7.41 -24.59
N SER A 144 4.85 -7.07 -25.53
CA SER A 144 3.83 -6.02 -25.35
C SER A 144 2.66 -6.40 -24.44
N GLY A 145 2.36 -7.70 -24.29
CA GLY A 145 1.32 -8.19 -23.36
C GLY A 145 1.67 -7.92 -21.89
N SER A 146 2.96 -7.86 -21.57
CA SER A 146 3.47 -7.61 -20.22
C SER A 146 3.10 -6.21 -19.67
N SER A 147 3.18 -5.17 -20.49
CA SER A 147 2.88 -3.78 -20.08
C SER A 147 1.38 -3.57 -19.82
N LEU A 148 0.52 -4.13 -20.67
CA LEU A 148 -0.93 -4.19 -20.44
C LEU A 148 -1.25 -5.01 -19.18
N GLY A 149 -0.53 -6.12 -18.98
CA GLY A 149 -0.62 -6.94 -17.77
C GLY A 149 -0.35 -6.16 -16.48
N HIS A 150 0.63 -5.24 -16.47
CA HIS A 150 0.93 -4.41 -15.30
C HIS A 150 -0.17 -3.37 -14.98
N ILE A 151 -0.81 -2.80 -16.00
CA ILE A 151 -1.94 -1.88 -15.81
C ILE A 151 -3.14 -2.63 -15.24
N VAL A 152 -3.47 -3.79 -15.82
CA VAL A 152 -4.56 -4.67 -15.35
C VAL A 152 -4.27 -5.19 -13.94
N GLN A 153 -3.03 -5.56 -13.65
CA GLN A 153 -2.59 -5.97 -12.31
C GLN A 153 -2.72 -4.82 -11.30
N SER A 154 -2.30 -3.60 -11.66
CA SER A 154 -2.45 -2.42 -10.80
C SER A 154 -3.92 -2.17 -10.49
N TYR A 155 -4.79 -2.26 -11.50
CA TYR A 155 -6.24 -2.15 -11.34
C TYR A 155 -6.80 -3.17 -10.34
N PHE A 156 -6.48 -4.46 -10.51
CA PHE A 156 -6.94 -5.49 -9.57
C PHE A 156 -6.32 -5.35 -8.18
N SER A 157 -5.06 -4.92 -8.09
CA SER A 157 -4.40 -4.68 -6.81
C SER A 157 -5.06 -3.57 -6.01
N ILE A 158 -5.59 -2.53 -6.68
CA ILE A 158 -6.34 -1.46 -6.01
C ILE A 158 -7.67 -2.01 -5.50
N VAL A 159 -8.43 -2.73 -6.33
CA VAL A 159 -9.73 -3.29 -5.93
C VAL A 159 -9.59 -4.22 -4.73
N PHE A 160 -8.74 -5.24 -4.87
CA PHE A 160 -8.68 -6.31 -3.90
C PHE A 160 -7.72 -6.01 -2.74
N GLY A 161 -6.69 -5.20 -2.96
CA GLY A 161 -5.74 -4.77 -1.92
C GLY A 161 -6.29 -3.70 -0.98
N LEU A 162 -7.57 -3.36 -1.10
CA LEU A 162 -8.32 -2.51 -0.17
C LEU A 162 -9.42 -3.27 0.58
N ALA A 163 -9.63 -4.55 0.26
CA ALA A 163 -10.77 -5.28 0.79
C ALA A 163 -10.63 -5.50 2.30
N ASP A 164 -9.41 -5.72 2.81
CA ASP A 164 -9.18 -5.81 4.25
C ASP A 164 -9.40 -4.46 4.96
N GLU A 165 -9.05 -3.34 4.35
CA GLU A 165 -9.32 -2.00 4.88
C GLU A 165 -10.81 -1.68 4.94
N LEU A 166 -11.58 -2.07 3.91
CA LEU A 166 -13.03 -1.87 3.89
C LEU A 166 -13.74 -2.75 4.92
N VAL A 167 -13.31 -4.01 5.08
CA VAL A 167 -13.83 -4.90 6.12
C VAL A 167 -13.47 -4.38 7.52
N LEU A 168 -12.23 -3.91 7.72
CA LEU A 168 -11.82 -3.27 8.97
C LEU A 168 -12.69 -2.03 9.27
N ALA A 169 -12.91 -1.17 8.28
CA ALA A 169 -13.78 -0.01 8.44
C ALA A 169 -15.20 -0.41 8.84
N TYR A 170 -15.72 -1.50 8.28
CA TYR A 170 -17.04 -2.02 8.63
C TYR A 170 -17.09 -2.56 10.06
N ILE A 171 -16.08 -3.30 10.50
CA ILE A 171 -15.97 -3.80 11.88
C ILE A 171 -15.94 -2.63 12.86
N LEU A 172 -15.16 -1.59 12.54
CA LEU A 172 -15.07 -0.38 13.36
C LEU A 172 -16.39 0.38 13.42
N ARG A 173 -17.25 0.29 12.40
CA ARG A 173 -18.61 0.85 12.42
C ARG A 173 -19.57 0.02 13.27
N ALA A 174 -19.44 -1.30 13.25
CA ALA A 174 -20.39 -2.23 13.87
C ALA A 174 -20.08 -2.47 15.36
N HIS A 175 -20.04 -1.41 16.17
CA HIS A 175 -19.63 -1.45 17.58
C HIS A 175 -20.44 -2.43 18.46
N GLU A 176 -21.68 -2.71 18.11
CA GLU A 176 -22.59 -3.56 18.89
C GLU A 176 -22.44 -5.06 18.55
N LYS A 177 -21.71 -5.41 17.48
CA LYS A 177 -21.59 -6.79 17.00
C LYS A 177 -20.31 -7.43 17.49
N ALA A 178 -20.36 -8.76 17.67
CA ALA A 178 -19.15 -9.54 17.85
C ALA A 178 -18.24 -9.33 16.63
N PRO A 179 -16.93 -9.09 16.82
CA PRO A 179 -16.02 -8.73 15.72
C PRO A 179 -15.98 -9.74 14.58
N GLN A 180 -16.16 -11.02 14.89
CA GLN A 180 -16.17 -12.11 13.90
C GLN A 180 -17.39 -12.03 12.98
N ASP A 181 -18.56 -11.70 13.54
CA ASP A 181 -19.80 -11.58 12.78
C ASP A 181 -19.77 -10.30 11.92
N ALA A 182 -19.29 -9.19 12.49
CA ALA A 182 -19.06 -7.96 11.73
C ALA A 182 -18.07 -8.16 10.56
N ALA A 183 -17.02 -8.96 10.75
CA ALA A 183 -16.06 -9.27 9.69
C ALA A 183 -16.71 -10.06 8.54
N ARG A 184 -17.49 -11.10 8.87
CA ARG A 184 -18.21 -11.93 7.89
C ARG A 184 -19.21 -11.11 7.08
N GLU A 185 -19.95 -10.25 7.76
CA GLU A 185 -20.93 -9.36 7.16
C GLU A 185 -20.29 -8.30 6.27
N GLY A 186 -19.22 -7.66 6.74
CA GLY A 186 -18.43 -6.72 5.93
C GLY A 186 -17.87 -7.37 4.66
N ALA A 187 -17.37 -8.60 4.76
CA ALA A 187 -16.89 -9.37 3.60
C ALA A 187 -18.02 -9.72 2.61
N ALA A 188 -19.21 -10.06 3.11
CA ALA A 188 -20.39 -10.30 2.28
C ALA A 188 -20.83 -9.02 1.53
N HIS A 189 -20.86 -7.88 2.22
CA HIS A 189 -21.15 -6.59 1.60
C HIS A 189 -20.12 -6.22 0.53
N TYR A 190 -18.83 -6.46 0.78
CA TYR A 190 -17.77 -6.26 -0.21
C TYR A 190 -17.99 -7.13 -1.46
N ALA A 191 -18.22 -8.44 -1.27
CA ALA A 191 -18.41 -9.37 -2.37
C ALA A 191 -19.65 -9.02 -3.22
N ARG A 192 -20.75 -8.61 -2.58
CA ARG A 192 -21.99 -8.22 -3.26
C ARG A 192 -21.82 -6.95 -4.09
N ASN A 193 -21.02 -5.99 -3.61
CA ASN A 193 -20.86 -4.67 -4.24
C ASN A 193 -19.55 -4.56 -5.06
N ILE A 194 -18.87 -5.68 -5.33
CA ILE A 194 -17.58 -5.68 -6.02
C ILE A 194 -17.62 -4.96 -7.37
N LYS A 195 -18.73 -5.03 -8.11
CA LYS A 195 -18.88 -4.33 -9.40
C LYS A 195 -18.81 -2.82 -9.26
N ALA A 196 -19.44 -2.25 -8.22
CA ALA A 196 -19.41 -0.82 -7.95
C ALA A 196 -17.99 -0.39 -7.53
N LEU A 197 -17.34 -1.17 -6.66
CA LEU A 197 -15.98 -0.94 -6.21
C LEU A 197 -14.97 -1.02 -7.36
N MET A 198 -15.14 -1.99 -8.26
CA MET A 198 -14.36 -2.16 -9.49
C MET A 198 -14.51 -0.99 -10.45
N SER A 199 -15.71 -0.42 -10.60
CA SER A 199 -15.92 0.76 -11.44
C SER A 199 -15.20 1.98 -10.87
N ASN A 200 -15.30 2.21 -9.56
CA ASN A 200 -14.58 3.29 -8.90
C ASN A 200 -13.05 3.09 -8.95
N ALA A 201 -12.59 1.85 -8.77
CA ALA A 201 -11.16 1.52 -8.81
C ALA A 201 -10.53 1.77 -10.18
N PHE A 202 -11.31 1.73 -11.26
CA PHE A 202 -10.83 2.06 -12.59
C PHE A 202 -10.42 3.53 -12.67
N ALA A 203 -11.29 4.43 -12.19
CA ALA A 203 -10.97 5.86 -12.09
C ALA A 203 -9.77 6.09 -11.15
N LEU A 204 -9.69 5.38 -10.03
CA LEU A 204 -8.55 5.47 -9.11
C LEU A 204 -7.24 4.97 -9.72
N THR A 205 -7.28 3.99 -10.62
CA THR A 205 -6.09 3.51 -11.33
C THR A 205 -5.57 4.58 -12.27
N ILE A 206 -6.46 5.29 -12.96
CA ILE A 206 -6.09 6.43 -13.82
C ILE A 206 -5.49 7.55 -12.96
N ILE A 207 -6.13 7.89 -11.83
CA ILE A 207 -5.60 8.90 -10.90
C ILE A 207 -4.22 8.50 -10.37
N HIS A 208 -4.04 7.23 -9.99
CA HIS A 208 -2.77 6.71 -9.54
C HIS A 208 -1.69 6.82 -10.61
N LEU A 209 -2.03 6.50 -11.87
CA LEU A 209 -1.13 6.65 -13.01
C LEU A 209 -0.75 8.12 -13.23
N LEU A 210 -1.72 9.04 -13.26
CA LEU A 210 -1.47 10.48 -13.41
C LEU A 210 -0.58 11.01 -12.29
N LEU A 211 -0.82 10.58 -11.06
CA LEU A 211 -0.03 10.97 -9.89
C LEU A 211 1.40 10.40 -9.96
N SER A 212 1.55 9.17 -10.47
CA SER A 212 2.86 8.57 -10.74
C SER A 212 3.64 9.39 -11.78
N VAL A 213 3.00 9.70 -12.92
CA VAL A 213 3.59 10.54 -13.97
C VAL A 213 3.96 11.92 -13.42
N LEU A 214 3.12 12.52 -12.58
CA LEU A 214 3.40 13.80 -11.95
C LEU A 214 4.66 13.74 -11.06
N PHE A 215 4.73 12.79 -10.12
CA PHE A 215 5.85 12.73 -9.17
C PHE A 215 7.16 12.29 -9.83
N TYR A 216 7.13 11.22 -10.64
CA TYR A 216 8.33 10.75 -11.33
C TYR A 216 8.75 11.71 -12.45
N GLY A 217 7.80 12.32 -13.16
CA GLY A 217 8.08 13.34 -14.16
C GLY A 217 8.73 14.59 -13.55
N ALA A 218 8.24 15.05 -12.39
CA ALA A 218 8.87 16.13 -11.64
C ALA A 218 10.29 15.78 -11.20
N ALA A 219 10.51 14.58 -10.64
CA ALA A 219 11.85 14.13 -10.26
C ALA A 219 12.80 14.02 -11.46
N LEU A 220 12.31 13.55 -12.61
CA LEU A 220 13.09 13.47 -13.84
C LEU A 220 13.45 14.87 -14.35
N ALA A 221 12.50 15.81 -14.36
CA ALA A 221 12.75 17.19 -14.75
C ALA A 221 13.82 17.84 -13.85
N VAL A 222 13.70 17.68 -12.53
CA VAL A 222 14.71 18.19 -11.58
C VAL A 222 16.06 17.51 -11.80
N SER A 223 16.08 16.21 -12.09
CA SER A 223 17.31 15.47 -12.38
C SER A 223 18.02 16.00 -13.63
N ILE A 224 17.28 16.33 -14.70
CA ILE A 224 17.83 16.96 -15.91
C ILE A 224 18.48 18.31 -15.57
N VAL A 225 17.81 19.12 -14.74
CA VAL A 225 18.35 20.42 -14.30
C VAL A 225 19.65 20.23 -13.51
N VAL A 226 19.70 19.26 -12.60
CA VAL A 226 20.92 18.95 -11.82
C VAL A 226 22.07 18.56 -12.75
N VAL A 227 21.83 17.68 -13.72
CA VAL A 227 22.87 17.25 -14.68
C VAL A 227 23.30 18.40 -15.59
N TYR A 228 22.38 19.27 -16.00
CA TYR A 228 22.69 20.43 -16.84
C TYR A 228 23.66 21.39 -16.13
N PHE A 229 23.48 21.64 -14.84
CA PHE A 229 24.33 22.56 -14.09
C PHE A 229 25.62 21.93 -13.54
N GLN A 230 25.59 20.67 -13.11
CA GLN A 230 26.72 20.01 -12.45
C GLN A 230 27.53 19.09 -13.38
N GLY A 231 27.04 18.86 -14.60
CA GLY A 231 27.57 17.82 -15.49
C GLY A 231 27.25 16.41 -15.00
N LEU A 232 27.61 15.41 -15.81
CA LEU A 232 27.43 14.01 -15.44
C LEU A 232 28.57 13.56 -14.52
N SER A 233 28.31 13.54 -13.22
CA SER A 233 29.25 13.16 -12.17
C SER A 233 28.64 12.13 -11.20
N ILE A 234 29.48 11.58 -10.31
CA ILE A 234 29.02 10.71 -9.23
C ILE A 234 28.04 11.46 -8.32
N SER A 235 28.32 12.74 -8.01
CA SER A 235 27.44 13.59 -7.20
C SER A 235 26.06 13.77 -7.83
N SER A 236 26.00 14.11 -9.12
CA SER A 236 24.71 14.25 -9.83
C SER A 236 23.96 12.91 -9.90
N GLY A 237 24.68 11.79 -10.02
CA GLY A 237 24.10 10.45 -9.99
C GLY A 237 23.43 10.10 -8.66
N ILE A 238 24.08 10.43 -7.53
CA ILE A 238 23.53 10.23 -6.19
C ILE A 238 22.27 11.11 -5.99
N ILE A 239 22.30 12.37 -6.44
CA ILE A 239 21.16 13.28 -6.35
C ILE A 239 19.98 12.75 -7.18
N MET A 240 20.21 12.32 -8.42
CA MET A 240 19.18 11.72 -9.28
C MET A 240 18.56 10.48 -8.62
N MET A 241 19.40 9.58 -8.08
CA MET A 241 18.91 8.39 -7.37
C MET A 241 18.03 8.77 -6.16
N TYR A 242 18.44 9.76 -5.37
CA TYR A 242 17.63 10.28 -4.27
C TYR A 242 16.29 10.82 -4.76
N LEU A 243 16.27 11.63 -5.83
CA LEU A 243 15.05 12.22 -6.39
C LEU A 243 14.06 11.15 -6.85
N ILE A 244 14.54 10.06 -7.46
CA ILE A 244 13.69 8.94 -7.90
C ILE A 244 13.10 8.19 -6.69
N ILE A 245 13.92 7.92 -5.66
CA ILE A 245 13.46 7.23 -4.44
C ILE A 245 12.45 8.11 -3.68
N ALA A 246 12.76 9.41 -3.54
CA ALA A 246 11.90 10.39 -2.88
C ALA A 246 10.57 10.58 -3.63
N ALA A 247 10.58 10.63 -4.96
CA ALA A 247 9.36 10.67 -5.76
C ALA A 247 8.45 9.47 -5.50
N GLY A 248 9.03 8.26 -5.47
CA GLY A 248 8.27 7.06 -5.14
C GLY A 248 7.70 7.10 -3.72
N ALA A 249 8.47 7.59 -2.75
CA ALA A 249 8.02 7.74 -1.36
C ALA A 249 6.89 8.76 -1.22
N MET A 250 7.00 9.90 -1.90
CA MET A 250 6.01 10.97 -1.93
C MET A 250 4.73 10.49 -2.62
N MET A 251 4.86 9.88 -3.81
CA MET A 251 3.74 9.30 -4.54
C MET A 251 2.94 8.32 -3.67
N ARG A 252 3.61 7.38 -2.97
CA ARG A 252 2.93 6.45 -2.06
C ARG A 252 2.27 7.16 -0.87
N ALA A 253 2.92 8.18 -0.30
CA ALA A 253 2.38 8.93 0.84
C ALA A 253 1.05 9.61 0.51
N PHE A 254 0.88 10.10 -0.73
CA PHE A 254 -0.34 10.77 -1.17
C PHE A 254 -1.36 9.82 -1.82
N ALA A 255 -0.92 8.87 -2.64
CA ALA A 255 -1.82 7.99 -3.39
C ALA A 255 -2.63 7.07 -2.47
N THR A 256 -1.98 6.44 -1.49
CA THR A 256 -2.63 5.48 -0.59
C THR A 256 -3.82 6.08 0.19
N PRO A 257 -3.68 7.20 0.93
CA PRO A 257 -4.80 7.77 1.67
C PRO A 257 -5.94 8.25 0.76
N LEU A 258 -5.62 8.77 -0.43
CA LEU A 258 -6.62 9.17 -1.42
C LEU A 258 -7.46 7.97 -1.88
N ILE A 259 -6.78 6.90 -2.30
CA ILE A 259 -7.39 5.68 -2.81
C ILE A 259 -8.28 5.04 -1.73
N ILE A 260 -7.79 4.92 -0.49
CA ILE A 260 -8.56 4.40 0.65
C ILE A 260 -9.82 5.23 0.87
N THR A 261 -9.70 6.55 0.93
CA THR A 261 -10.84 7.44 1.22
C THR A 261 -11.92 7.32 0.14
N CYS A 262 -11.54 7.37 -1.14
CA CYS A 262 -12.49 7.26 -2.24
C CYS A 262 -13.17 5.89 -2.31
N GLN A 263 -12.45 4.79 -2.02
CA GLN A 263 -13.05 3.46 -1.97
C GLN A 263 -13.97 3.30 -0.77
N MET A 264 -13.59 3.80 0.40
CA MET A 264 -14.44 3.77 1.59
C MET A 264 -15.76 4.51 1.35
N GLN A 265 -15.73 5.69 0.73
CA GLN A 265 -16.94 6.43 0.39
C GLN A 265 -17.89 5.60 -0.50
N VAL A 266 -17.38 5.05 -1.60
CA VAL A 266 -18.22 4.22 -2.51
C VAL A 266 -18.72 2.96 -1.80
N PHE A 267 -17.89 2.33 -0.97
CA PHE A 267 -18.29 1.16 -0.20
C PHE A 267 -19.43 1.47 0.77
N PHE A 268 -19.28 2.50 1.61
CA PHE A 268 -20.30 2.85 2.60
C PHE A 268 -21.60 3.33 1.94
N THR A 269 -21.52 4.15 0.90
CA THR A 269 -22.71 4.55 0.13
C THR A 269 -23.41 3.37 -0.53
N ALA A 270 -22.67 2.36 -1.02
CA ALA A 270 -23.27 1.17 -1.61
C ALA A 270 -24.06 0.32 -0.59
N ILE A 271 -23.68 0.35 0.69
CA ILE A 271 -24.27 -0.50 1.74
C ILE A 271 -25.30 0.23 2.62
N GLU A 272 -25.43 1.55 2.51
CA GLU A 272 -26.32 2.39 3.35
C GLU A 272 -27.77 1.88 3.42
N ASN A 273 -28.29 1.27 2.35
CA ASN A 273 -29.66 0.76 2.27
C ASN A 273 -29.74 -0.77 2.15
N GLN A 274 -28.67 -1.49 2.45
CA GLN A 274 -28.63 -2.95 2.34
C GLN A 274 -28.85 -3.58 3.71
N THR A 275 -29.84 -4.47 3.80
CA THR A 275 -29.89 -5.40 4.93
C THR A 275 -28.83 -6.48 4.77
N PRO A 276 -28.26 -6.97 5.88
CA PRO A 276 -27.23 -8.02 5.85
C PRO A 276 -27.81 -9.29 5.25
N ASP A 277 -27.27 -9.74 4.11
CA ASP A 277 -27.79 -10.93 3.42
C ASP A 277 -27.19 -12.20 4.04
N THR A 278 -28.02 -12.93 4.80
CA THR A 278 -27.66 -14.18 5.48
C THR A 278 -27.23 -15.30 4.52
N ARG A 279 -27.60 -15.22 3.22
CA ARG A 279 -27.20 -16.23 2.21
C ARG A 279 -25.69 -16.25 1.91
N TRP A 280 -24.99 -15.14 2.07
CA TRP A 280 -23.54 -15.09 1.85
C TRP A 280 -22.75 -15.63 3.04
N LEU A 281 -23.27 -15.43 4.26
CA LEU A 281 -22.78 -16.08 5.48
C LEU A 281 -22.81 -17.61 5.34
N ASP A 282 -23.90 -18.17 4.80
CA ASP A 282 -24.07 -19.61 4.55
C ASP A 282 -23.10 -20.18 3.49
N ARG A 283 -22.68 -19.38 2.50
CA ARG A 283 -21.71 -19.80 1.48
C ARG A 283 -20.29 -19.85 2.04
N LEU A 284 -19.95 -18.92 2.94
CA LEU A 284 -18.65 -18.88 3.61
C LEU A 284 -18.50 -20.02 4.63
N THR A 285 -19.53 -20.29 5.45
CA THR A 285 -19.53 -21.43 6.39
C THR A 285 -19.50 -22.78 5.68
N LYS A 286 -20.19 -22.94 4.54
CA LYS A 286 -20.08 -24.18 3.74
C LYS A 286 -18.67 -24.44 3.22
N SER A 287 -17.90 -23.39 2.90
CA SER A 287 -16.52 -23.52 2.40
C SER A 287 -15.49 -23.88 3.48
N ASP A 288 -15.77 -23.54 4.74
CA ASP A 288 -14.96 -23.94 5.90
C ASP A 288 -15.25 -25.39 6.32
N HIS A 289 -16.53 -25.81 6.30
CA HIS A 289 -16.91 -27.17 6.66
C HIS A 289 -16.39 -28.24 5.69
N THR A 290 -16.28 -27.96 4.39
CA THR A 290 -15.71 -28.91 3.42
C THR A 290 -14.21 -29.12 3.62
N LYS A 291 -13.46 -28.08 3.98
CA LYS A 291 -12.01 -28.20 4.24
C LYS A 291 -11.67 -28.95 5.54
N ILE A 292 -12.54 -28.86 6.55
CA ILE A 292 -12.39 -29.59 7.81
C ILE A 292 -12.75 -31.08 7.65
N MET A 293 -13.66 -31.42 6.72
CA MET A 293 -14.03 -32.80 6.40
C MET A 293 -13.02 -33.52 5.51
N GLU A 294 -12.27 -32.81 4.65
CA GLU A 294 -11.18 -33.40 3.84
C GLU A 294 -9.86 -33.58 4.62
N ALA A 295 -9.75 -32.98 5.80
CA ALA A 295 -8.58 -33.06 6.67
C ALA A 295 -8.71 -34.11 7.79
N ARG A 296 -9.71 -35.01 7.71
CA ARG A 296 -9.95 -36.10 8.67
C ARG A 296 -10.04 -37.43 7.94
#